data_AF-A0A973SXH0-F1
#
_entry.id   AF-A0A973SXH0-F1
#
_cell.length_a   1.000
_cell.length_b   1.000
_cell.length_c   1.000
_cell.angle_alpha   90.00
_cell.angle_beta   90.00
_cell.angle_gamma   90.00
#
_symmetry.space_group_name_H-M   'P 1'
#
loop_
_entity.id
_entity.type
_entity.pdbx_description
1 polymer ?
#
loop_
_entity_poly.entity_id
_entity_poly.type
_entity_poly.pdbx_seq_one_letter_code
_entity_poly.pdbx_strand_id
1 'polypeptide(L)'
;MKAWVAGHRWWVLGAGALLAAGVVVVAVVVAVTGPSQARKLPPTRARAYTEQQACLLTGGKGIADPAAAPVWAGMQDASARTRAKVTYLAMAGDQSVGAAGPYLTTLAGRKCGAVLTVGAAPDGAVAAIGPKYPGTRFLVVGASAGGRPAANVTVVPDTRAAVEAAVEAALGK
;
A
#
# COMPACT_ATOMS: atom_id res chain seq x y z
N MET A 1 56.21 13.40 67.24
CA MET A 1 55.42 12.17 67.50
C MET A 1 54.38 12.03 66.37
N LYS A 2 54.80 11.56 65.18
CA LYS A 2 54.50 10.22 64.64
C LYS A 2 52.99 9.83 64.65
N ALA A 3 52.11 10.65 64.07
CA ALA A 3 50.71 10.21 63.87
C ALA A 3 50.05 10.71 62.56
N TRP A 4 50.61 11.72 61.87
CA TRP A 4 49.86 12.40 60.80
C TRP A 4 49.99 11.79 59.39
N VAL A 5 50.94 10.86 59.18
CA VAL A 5 51.26 10.33 57.83
C VAL A 5 50.44 9.07 57.46
N ALA A 6 49.80 8.42 58.44
CA ALA A 6 49.05 7.18 58.20
C ALA A 6 47.65 7.39 57.60
N GLY A 7 46.99 8.53 57.88
CA GLY A 7 45.61 8.79 57.44
C GLY A 7 45.46 9.08 55.95
N HIS A 8 46.45 9.72 55.33
CA HIS A 8 46.34 10.14 53.93
C HIS A 8 46.57 9.01 52.92
N ARG A 9 47.39 8.01 53.26
CA ARG A 9 47.63 6.83 52.40
C ARG A 9 46.41 5.91 52.32
N TRP A 10 45.57 5.89 53.35
CA TRP A 10 44.37 5.05 53.36
C TRP A 10 43.23 5.64 52.49
N TRP A 11 43.15 6.98 52.41
CA TRP A 11 42.20 7.68 51.53
C TRP A 11 42.53 7.56 50.04
N VAL A 12 43.82 7.58 49.66
CA VAL A 12 44.23 7.43 48.25
C VAL A 12 43.98 6.01 47.74
N LEU A 13 44.14 5.00 48.59
CA LEU A 13 43.81 3.60 48.25
C LEU A 13 42.29 3.36 48.20
N GLY A 14 41.51 3.99 49.09
CA GLY A 14 40.04 3.90 49.08
C GLY A 14 39.40 4.56 47.86
N ALA A 15 39.91 5.72 47.44
CA ALA A 15 39.42 6.43 46.25
C ALA A 15 39.77 5.67 44.94
N GLY A 16 40.98 5.10 44.85
CA GLY A 16 41.38 4.28 43.71
C GLY A 16 40.55 3.00 43.58
N ALA A 17 40.24 2.34 44.70
CA ALA A 17 39.39 1.14 44.71
C ALA A 17 37.95 1.43 44.30
N LEU A 18 37.38 2.58 44.71
CA LEU A 18 36.03 3.00 44.30
C LEU A 18 35.94 3.31 42.81
N LEU A 19 36.96 3.96 42.23
CA LEU A 19 37.01 4.22 40.79
C LEU A 19 37.14 2.92 39.98
N ALA A 20 38.00 2.00 40.42
CA ALA A 20 38.15 0.69 39.78
C ALA A 20 36.83 -0.11 39.84
N ALA A 21 36.16 -0.12 40.99
CA ALA A 21 34.85 -0.77 41.15
C ALA A 21 33.79 -0.12 40.25
N GLY A 22 33.76 1.21 40.15
CA GLY A 22 32.85 1.94 39.26
C GLY A 22 33.07 1.58 37.79
N VAL A 23 34.31 1.50 37.33
CA VAL A 23 34.64 1.08 35.94
C VAL A 23 34.20 -0.35 35.68
N VAL A 24 34.41 -1.26 36.62
CA VAL A 24 33.97 -2.67 36.48
C VAL A 24 32.45 -2.75 36.42
N VAL A 25 31.72 -2.02 37.27
CA VAL A 25 30.26 -1.99 37.23
C VAL A 25 29.76 -1.45 35.89
N VAL A 26 30.32 -0.35 35.39
CA VAL A 26 29.95 0.20 34.07
C VAL A 26 30.27 -0.78 32.95
N ALA A 27 31.44 -1.44 32.99
CA ALA A 27 31.81 -2.45 32.00
C ALA A 27 30.87 -3.67 32.04
N VAL A 28 30.48 -4.14 33.22
CA VAL A 28 29.52 -5.24 33.39
C VAL A 28 28.13 -4.81 32.93
N VAL A 29 27.68 -3.60 33.25
CA VAL A 29 26.39 -3.07 32.76
C VAL A 29 26.43 -2.99 31.23
N VAL A 30 27.46 -2.41 30.62
CA VAL A 30 27.60 -2.33 29.16
C VAL A 30 27.71 -3.71 28.51
N ALA A 31 28.34 -4.69 29.16
CA ALA A 31 28.42 -6.07 28.65
C ALA A 31 27.07 -6.81 28.75
N VAL A 32 26.34 -6.65 29.86
CA VAL A 32 25.05 -7.29 30.11
C VAL A 32 23.92 -6.61 29.32
N THR A 33 23.98 -5.28 29.18
CA THR A 33 23.03 -4.47 28.38
C THR A 33 23.61 -4.13 27.01
N GLY A 34 24.57 -4.92 26.52
CA GLY A 34 25.24 -4.70 25.24
C GLY A 34 24.24 -4.35 24.15
N PRO A 35 24.62 -3.48 23.19
CA PRO A 35 23.69 -2.89 22.23
C PRO A 35 22.82 -3.99 21.70
N SER A 36 21.54 -3.93 22.09
CA SER A 36 20.56 -4.95 21.75
C SER A 36 20.71 -5.12 20.26
N GLN A 37 21.25 -6.29 19.85
CA GLN A 37 21.48 -6.64 18.45
C GLN A 37 20.21 -6.23 17.76
N ALA A 38 20.26 -5.10 17.05
CA ALA A 38 19.06 -4.43 16.57
C ALA A 38 18.41 -5.50 15.72
N ARG A 39 17.33 -6.10 16.27
CA ARG A 39 16.76 -7.34 15.76
C ARG A 39 16.45 -6.97 14.34
N LYS A 40 17.25 -7.42 13.36
CA LYS A 40 17.14 -6.92 11.99
C LYS A 40 15.74 -7.31 11.60
N LEU A 41 14.81 -6.35 11.64
CA LEU A 41 13.46 -6.62 11.19
C LEU A 41 13.68 -7.14 9.77
N PRO A 42 13.14 -8.32 9.42
CA PRO A 42 13.24 -8.79 8.06
C PRO A 42 12.82 -7.63 7.14
N PRO A 43 13.55 -7.39 6.04
CA PRO A 43 13.32 -6.23 5.20
C PRO A 43 11.82 -6.12 4.92
N THR A 44 11.26 -4.93 5.17
CA THR A 44 9.82 -4.71 5.09
C THR A 44 9.35 -5.21 3.73
N ARG A 45 8.46 -6.22 3.70
CA ARG A 45 7.83 -6.65 2.44
C ARG A 45 6.90 -5.57 1.87
N ALA A 46 6.75 -4.44 2.54
CA ALA A 46 5.99 -3.30 2.07
C ALA A 46 6.70 -2.71 0.85
N ARG A 47 6.17 -3.04 -0.34
CA ARG A 47 6.54 -2.37 -1.59
C ARG A 47 6.22 -0.89 -1.43
N ALA A 48 7.21 -0.01 -1.58
CA ALA A 48 6.93 1.42 -1.67
C ALA A 48 6.13 1.65 -2.96
N TYR A 49 4.86 2.02 -2.80
CA TYR A 49 3.98 2.36 -3.91
C TYR A 49 4.00 3.87 -4.13
N THR A 50 3.75 4.28 -5.37
CA THR A 50 3.52 5.69 -5.68
C THR A 50 2.14 6.13 -5.18
N GLU A 51 1.91 7.45 -5.12
CA GLU A 51 0.62 8.01 -4.71
C GLU A 51 -0.53 7.65 -5.68
N GLN A 52 -0.19 7.24 -6.90
CA GLN A 52 -1.16 6.81 -7.90
C GLN A 52 -1.71 5.42 -7.60
N GLN A 53 -3.04 5.30 -7.68
CA GLN A 53 -3.76 4.05 -7.41
C GLN A 53 -4.68 3.69 -8.59
N ALA A 54 -4.71 2.41 -8.93
CA ALA A 54 -5.69 1.84 -9.85
C ALA A 54 -6.62 0.88 -9.11
N CYS A 55 -7.92 0.99 -9.35
CA CYS A 55 -8.94 0.33 -8.54
C CYS A 55 -9.89 -0.47 -9.41
N LEU A 56 -10.19 -1.71 -9.02
CA LEU A 56 -11.11 -2.59 -9.72
C LEU A 56 -12.46 -2.61 -8.99
N LEU A 57 -13.56 -2.35 -9.69
CA LEU A 57 -14.91 -2.62 -9.22
C LEU A 57 -15.45 -3.86 -9.93
N THR A 58 -15.89 -4.84 -9.14
CA THR A 58 -16.50 -6.08 -9.65
C THR A 58 -17.91 -6.24 -9.11
N GLY A 59 -18.66 -7.17 -9.70
CA GLY A 59 -19.84 -7.75 -9.05
C GLY A 59 -19.52 -8.54 -7.77
N GLY A 60 -20.54 -9.15 -7.18
CA GLY A 60 -20.46 -9.80 -5.87
C GLY A 60 -19.56 -11.04 -5.78
N LYS A 61 -19.17 -11.64 -6.91
CA LYS A 61 -18.17 -12.72 -6.94
C LYS A 61 -16.74 -12.23 -6.78
N GLY A 62 -16.49 -10.93 -6.80
CA GLY A 62 -15.14 -10.39 -6.62
C GLY A 62 -14.19 -10.81 -7.75
N ILE A 63 -12.92 -10.92 -7.40
CA ILE A 63 -11.85 -11.45 -8.26
C ILE A 63 -11.92 -12.97 -8.48
N ALA A 64 -12.86 -13.67 -7.81
CA ALA A 64 -13.14 -15.07 -8.08
C ALA A 64 -14.05 -15.26 -9.30
N ASP A 65 -14.61 -14.17 -9.84
CA ASP A 65 -15.31 -14.20 -11.12
C ASP A 65 -14.31 -14.49 -12.25
N PRO A 66 -14.57 -15.48 -13.14
CA PRO A 66 -13.73 -15.76 -14.30
C PRO A 66 -13.49 -14.55 -15.21
N ALA A 67 -14.43 -13.60 -15.27
CA ALA A 67 -14.26 -12.36 -16.03
C ALA A 67 -13.34 -11.37 -15.32
N ALA A 68 -13.30 -11.37 -13.98
CA ALA A 68 -12.50 -10.43 -13.20
C ALA A 68 -11.06 -10.94 -12.93
N ALA A 69 -10.86 -12.25 -12.88
CA ALA A 69 -9.56 -12.86 -12.63
C ALA A 69 -8.45 -12.40 -13.59
N PRO A 70 -8.61 -12.42 -14.93
CA PRO A 70 -7.57 -11.96 -15.85
C PRO A 70 -7.32 -10.45 -15.76
N VAL A 71 -8.35 -9.67 -15.44
CA VAL A 71 -8.24 -8.22 -15.23
C VAL A 71 -7.41 -7.92 -13.99
N TRP A 72 -7.70 -8.60 -12.89
CA TRP A 72 -6.92 -8.48 -11.66
C TRP A 72 -5.47 -8.89 -11.86
N ALA A 73 -5.21 -9.94 -12.66
CA ALA A 73 -3.85 -10.34 -13.03
C ALA A 73 -3.12 -9.24 -13.82
N GLY A 74 -3.77 -8.63 -14.82
CA GLY A 74 -3.17 -7.55 -15.62
C GLY A 74 -2.87 -6.30 -14.79
N MET A 75 -3.77 -5.94 -13.86
CA MET A 75 -3.53 -4.86 -12.91
C MET A 75 -2.33 -5.15 -12.00
N GLN A 76 -2.18 -6.39 -11.53
CA GLN A 76 -1.03 -6.79 -10.72
C GLN A 76 0.28 -6.68 -11.49
N ASP A 77 0.30 -7.00 -12.78
CA ASP A 77 1.49 -6.82 -13.63
C ASP A 77 1.84 -5.34 -13.80
N ALA A 78 0.84 -4.50 -14.08
CA ALA A 78 1.03 -3.05 -14.14
C ALA A 78 1.57 -2.50 -12.80
N SER A 79 1.05 -2.98 -11.66
CA SER A 79 1.58 -2.63 -10.34
C SER A 79 3.03 -3.07 -10.15
N ALA A 80 3.37 -4.26 -10.67
CA ALA A 80 4.72 -4.80 -10.60
C ALA A 80 5.73 -3.87 -11.31
N ARG A 81 5.36 -3.31 -12.47
CA ARG A 81 6.17 -2.40 -13.29
C ARG A 81 6.16 -0.96 -12.81
N THR A 82 4.99 -0.38 -12.60
CA THR A 82 4.82 1.06 -12.33
C THR A 82 4.99 1.44 -10.87
N ARG A 83 4.95 0.46 -9.95
CA ARG A 83 4.84 0.68 -8.51
C ARG A 83 3.58 1.43 -8.10
N ALA A 84 2.55 1.50 -8.96
CA ALA A 84 1.24 1.99 -8.56
C ALA A 84 0.55 0.95 -7.68
N LYS A 85 -0.21 1.40 -6.68
CA LYS A 85 -0.99 0.49 -5.84
C LYS A 85 -2.25 0.03 -6.59
N VAL A 86 -2.54 -1.26 -6.53
CA VAL A 86 -3.77 -1.83 -7.05
C VAL A 86 -4.66 -2.35 -5.94
N THR A 87 -5.97 -2.11 -6.04
CA THR A 87 -6.97 -2.58 -5.07
C THR A 87 -8.22 -3.01 -5.81
N TYR A 88 -9.02 -3.90 -5.22
CA TYR A 88 -10.35 -4.21 -5.73
C TYR A 88 -11.42 -3.88 -4.69
N LEU A 89 -12.65 -3.74 -5.15
CA LEU A 89 -13.87 -3.62 -4.37
C LEU A 89 -14.94 -4.47 -5.05
N ALA A 90 -15.51 -5.43 -4.33
CA ALA A 90 -16.62 -6.22 -4.81
C ALA A 90 -17.93 -5.59 -4.33
N MET A 91 -18.92 -5.48 -5.21
CA MET A 91 -20.26 -5.04 -4.83
C MET A 91 -20.91 -6.08 -3.91
N ALA A 92 -21.28 -5.68 -2.70
CA ALA A 92 -22.11 -6.49 -1.83
C ALA A 92 -23.60 -6.19 -2.06
N GLY A 93 -24.44 -7.24 -1.98
CA GLY A 93 -25.89 -7.09 -2.09
C GLY A 93 -26.37 -6.95 -3.53
N ASP A 94 -27.26 -5.98 -3.77
CA ASP A 94 -27.91 -5.77 -5.07
C ASP A 94 -26.89 -5.56 -6.20
N GLN A 95 -27.12 -6.23 -7.33
CA GLN A 95 -26.26 -6.24 -8.52
C GLN A 95 -26.90 -5.46 -9.67
N SER A 96 -27.53 -4.32 -9.34
CA SER A 96 -28.14 -3.41 -10.32
C SER A 96 -27.21 -2.24 -10.65
N VAL A 97 -27.42 -1.62 -11.82
CA VAL A 97 -26.69 -0.40 -12.24
C VAL A 97 -26.88 0.74 -11.21
N GLY A 98 -28.08 0.87 -10.65
CA GLY A 98 -28.36 1.86 -9.62
C GLY A 98 -27.56 1.63 -8.33
N ALA A 99 -27.38 0.37 -7.94
CA ALA A 99 -26.60 0.00 -6.76
C ALA A 99 -25.08 0.19 -6.94
N ALA A 100 -24.56 0.16 -8.17
CA ALA A 100 -23.12 0.30 -8.44
C ALA A 100 -22.59 1.75 -8.26
N GLY A 101 -23.46 2.76 -8.35
CA GLY A 101 -23.08 4.17 -8.26
C GLY A 101 -22.27 4.53 -7.01
N PRO A 102 -22.77 4.25 -5.78
CA PRO A 102 -22.05 4.51 -4.53
C PRO A 102 -20.67 3.82 -4.42
N TYR A 103 -20.49 2.67 -5.06
CA TYR A 103 -19.19 2.00 -5.08
C TYR A 103 -18.19 2.76 -5.98
N LEU A 104 -18.63 3.21 -7.16
CA LEU A 104 -17.81 4.04 -8.04
C LEU A 104 -17.43 5.38 -7.40
N THR A 105 -18.37 6.04 -6.71
CA THR A 105 -18.06 7.29 -5.99
C THR A 105 -17.07 7.07 -4.86
N THR A 106 -17.16 5.94 -4.15
CA THR A 106 -16.19 5.55 -3.11
C THR A 106 -14.79 5.37 -3.70
N LEU A 107 -14.66 4.70 -4.85
CA LEU A 107 -13.36 4.52 -5.51
C LEU A 107 -12.77 5.86 -5.97
N ALA A 108 -13.58 6.72 -6.60
CA ALA A 108 -13.13 8.07 -6.97
C ALA A 108 -12.69 8.89 -5.74
N GLY A 109 -13.44 8.81 -4.63
CA GLY A 109 -13.10 9.48 -3.36
C GLY A 109 -11.82 8.96 -2.70
N ARG A 110 -11.50 7.67 -2.88
CA ARG A 110 -10.25 7.04 -2.40
C ARG A 110 -9.01 7.39 -3.24
N LYS A 111 -9.11 8.40 -4.12
CA LYS A 111 -8.03 8.89 -5.00
C LYS A 111 -7.54 7.82 -5.98
N CYS A 112 -8.44 6.96 -6.47
CA CYS A 112 -8.16 6.10 -7.61
C CYS A 112 -8.04 6.98 -8.87
N GLY A 113 -6.84 7.04 -9.46
CA GLY A 113 -6.58 7.75 -10.72
C GLY A 113 -7.15 6.98 -11.92
N ALA A 114 -7.17 5.65 -11.82
CA ALA A 114 -7.82 4.75 -12.75
C ALA A 114 -8.82 3.84 -12.02
N VAL A 115 -10.03 3.69 -12.56
CA VAL A 115 -11.07 2.79 -12.05
C VAL A 115 -11.49 1.85 -13.17
N LEU A 116 -11.19 0.56 -13.00
CA LEU A 116 -11.60 -0.50 -13.91
C LEU A 116 -12.92 -1.09 -13.44
N THR A 117 -13.82 -1.40 -14.35
CA THR A 117 -15.08 -2.08 -14.03
C THR A 117 -15.18 -3.42 -14.76
N VAL A 118 -15.72 -4.40 -14.07
CA VAL A 118 -16.04 -5.72 -14.61
C VAL A 118 -17.44 -6.13 -14.16
N GLY A 119 -18.33 -6.31 -15.13
CA GLY A 119 -19.67 -6.83 -14.95
C GLY A 119 -20.74 -5.78 -15.22
N ALA A 120 -21.92 -6.25 -15.66
CA ALA A 120 -22.96 -5.41 -16.22
C ALA A 120 -23.39 -4.22 -15.32
N ALA A 121 -23.48 -4.43 -14.00
CA ALA A 121 -23.86 -3.37 -13.06
C ALA A 121 -22.75 -2.30 -12.89
N PRO A 122 -21.49 -2.67 -12.54
CA PRO A 122 -20.36 -1.74 -12.58
C PRO A 122 -20.24 -1.00 -13.92
N ASP A 123 -20.27 -1.72 -15.04
CA ASP A 123 -20.04 -1.18 -16.38
C ASP A 123 -21.16 -0.20 -16.79
N GLY A 124 -22.41 -0.55 -16.54
CA GLY A 124 -23.56 0.30 -16.83
C GLY A 124 -23.59 1.59 -16.01
N ALA A 125 -23.02 1.59 -14.80
CA ALA A 125 -23.01 2.76 -13.93
C ALA A 125 -21.94 3.80 -14.30
N VAL A 126 -20.90 3.39 -15.04
CA VAL A 126 -19.81 4.30 -15.46
C VAL A 126 -20.33 5.47 -16.30
N ALA A 127 -21.29 5.25 -17.19
CA ALA A 127 -21.83 6.33 -18.02
C ALA A 127 -22.46 7.47 -17.20
N ALA A 128 -23.11 7.14 -16.07
CA ALA A 128 -23.74 8.11 -15.19
C ALA A 128 -22.76 8.75 -14.19
N ILE A 129 -21.73 8.02 -13.77
CA ILE A 129 -20.77 8.45 -12.75
C ILE A 129 -19.54 9.14 -13.34
N GLY A 130 -19.03 8.66 -14.47
CA GLY A 130 -17.82 9.14 -15.13
C GLY A 130 -17.74 10.66 -15.27
N PRO A 131 -18.78 11.34 -15.82
CA PRO A 131 -18.78 12.79 -15.99
C PRO A 131 -18.64 13.59 -14.67
N LYS A 132 -19.01 13.01 -13.52
CA LYS A 132 -18.91 13.66 -12.21
C LYS A 132 -17.49 13.67 -11.65
N TYR A 133 -16.59 12.83 -12.19
CA TYR A 133 -15.22 12.66 -11.72
C TYR A 133 -14.22 12.77 -12.87
N PRO A 134 -14.04 13.97 -13.47
CA PRO A 134 -13.16 14.17 -14.62
C PRO A 134 -11.67 13.89 -14.31
N GLY A 135 -11.28 13.91 -13.03
CA GLY A 135 -9.93 13.55 -12.57
C GLY A 135 -9.67 12.03 -12.48
N THR A 136 -10.69 11.20 -12.68
CA THR A 136 -10.58 9.74 -12.65
C THR A 136 -10.82 9.19 -14.06
N ARG A 137 -9.91 8.31 -14.50
CA ARG A 137 -10.07 7.55 -15.76
C ARG A 137 -10.87 6.30 -15.47
N PHE A 138 -12.02 6.13 -16.10
CA PHE A 138 -12.83 4.92 -15.99
C PHE A 138 -12.53 4.01 -17.18
N LEU A 139 -12.23 2.74 -16.89
CA LEU A 139 -11.92 1.74 -17.90
C LEU A 139 -12.94 0.61 -17.79
N VAL A 140 -13.83 0.52 -18.78
CA VAL A 140 -14.82 -0.54 -18.87
C VAL A 140 -14.18 -1.73 -19.56
N VAL A 141 -14.05 -2.86 -18.88
CA VAL A 141 -13.40 -4.04 -19.44
C VAL A 141 -14.42 -4.89 -20.20
N GLY A 142 -14.07 -5.30 -21.43
CA GLY A 142 -14.91 -6.09 -22.30
C GLY A 142 -15.75 -5.21 -23.23
N ALA A 143 -16.97 -5.65 -23.56
CA ALA A 143 -17.83 -4.93 -24.48
C ALA A 143 -18.61 -3.82 -23.74
N SER A 144 -18.48 -2.58 -24.22
CA SER A 144 -19.24 -1.45 -23.69
C SER A 144 -20.72 -1.61 -24.00
N ALA A 145 -21.58 -1.46 -22.98
CA ALA A 145 -23.01 -1.24 -23.20
C ALA A 145 -23.16 0.05 -24.01
N GLY A 146 -23.78 -0.04 -25.20
CA GLY A 146 -23.74 0.99 -26.24
C GLY A 146 -24.07 2.41 -25.76
N GLY A 147 -23.33 3.36 -26.30
CA GLY A 147 -23.37 4.79 -25.98
C GLY A 147 -22.02 5.42 -26.30
N ARG A 148 -21.99 6.73 -26.55
CA ARG A 148 -20.72 7.44 -26.79
C ARG A 148 -20.10 7.72 -25.42
N PRO A 149 -18.97 7.08 -25.05
CA PRO A 149 -18.40 7.24 -23.73
C PRO A 149 -18.00 8.69 -23.47
N ALA A 150 -18.13 9.13 -22.21
CA ALA A 150 -17.58 10.42 -21.79
C ALA A 150 -16.06 10.45 -22.01
N ALA A 151 -15.46 11.63 -22.11
CA ALA A 151 -14.04 11.78 -22.47
C ALA A 151 -13.05 11.09 -21.49
N ASN A 152 -13.49 10.78 -20.27
CA ASN A 152 -12.72 10.06 -19.25
C ASN A 152 -13.09 8.57 -19.13
N VAL A 153 -13.86 8.02 -20.07
CA VAL A 153 -14.27 6.61 -20.12
C VAL A 153 -13.62 5.94 -21.32
N THR A 154 -12.96 4.81 -21.12
CA THR A 154 -12.29 4.04 -22.17
C THR A 154 -12.72 2.57 -22.08
N VAL A 155 -12.89 1.93 -23.23
CA VAL A 155 -13.23 0.51 -23.30
C VAL A 155 -11.94 -0.27 -23.51
N VAL A 156 -11.71 -1.30 -22.70
CA VAL A 156 -10.47 -2.09 -22.71
C VAL A 156 -10.82 -3.55 -22.99
N PRO A 157 -10.12 -4.24 -23.91
CA PRO A 157 -10.29 -5.68 -24.09
C PRO A 157 -10.07 -6.45 -22.78
N ASP A 158 -10.80 -7.54 -22.58
CA ASP A 158 -10.77 -8.40 -21.38
C ASP A 158 -9.53 -9.30 -21.28
N THR A 159 -8.43 -8.89 -21.93
CA THR A 159 -7.17 -9.63 -21.90
C THR A 159 -6.21 -9.03 -20.87
N ARG A 160 -5.44 -9.91 -20.22
CA ARG A 160 -4.43 -9.52 -19.23
C ARG A 160 -3.46 -8.43 -19.73
N ALA A 161 -2.96 -8.59 -20.96
CA ALA A 161 -2.02 -7.64 -21.57
C ALA A 161 -2.66 -6.30 -21.91
N ALA A 162 -3.90 -6.28 -22.40
CA ALA A 162 -4.61 -5.04 -22.67
C ALA A 162 -4.92 -4.27 -21.38
N VAL A 163 -5.28 -4.97 -20.31
CA VAL A 163 -5.50 -4.38 -18.99
C VAL A 163 -4.21 -3.80 -18.42
N GLU A 164 -3.10 -4.53 -18.51
CA GLU A 164 -1.79 -4.01 -18.09
C GLU A 164 -1.46 -2.68 -18.79
N ALA A 165 -1.49 -2.68 -20.13
CA ALA A 165 -1.18 -1.48 -20.92
C ALA A 165 -2.14 -0.31 -20.65
N ALA A 166 -3.42 -0.59 -20.48
CA ALA A 166 -4.42 0.44 -20.20
C ALA A 166 -4.21 1.08 -18.81
N VAL A 167 -3.80 0.30 -17.81
CA VAL A 167 -3.46 0.82 -16.48
C VAL A 167 -2.20 1.69 -16.55
N GLU A 168 -1.15 1.25 -17.25
CA GLU A 168 0.08 2.04 -17.43
C GLU A 168 -0.24 3.40 -18.08
N ALA A 169 -0.98 3.38 -19.19
CA ALA A 169 -1.39 4.58 -19.90
C ALA A 169 -2.26 5.53 -19.03
N ALA A 170 -3.23 4.98 -18.28
CA ALA A 170 -4.10 5.77 -17.42
C ALA A 170 -3.35 6.44 -16.26
N LEU A 171 -2.23 5.86 -15.83
CA LEU A 171 -1.36 6.39 -14.78
C LEU A 171 -0.23 7.29 -15.31
N GLY A 172 -0.17 7.51 -16.63
CA GLY A 172 0.84 8.35 -17.28
C GLY A 172 2.23 7.70 -17.30
N LYS A 173 2.28 6.38 -17.49
CA LYS A 173 3.50 5.59 -17.63
C LYS A 173 3.68 5.05 -19.04
#